data_AF-A0AAV1Y704-F1
#
_entry.id   AF-A0AAV1Y704-F1
#
_cell.length_a   1.000
_cell.length_b   1.000
_cell.length_c   1.000
_cell.angle_alpha   90.00
_cell.angle_beta   90.00
_cell.angle_gamma   90.00
#
_symmetry.space_group_name_H-M   'P 1'
#
loop_
_entity.id
_entity.type
_entity.pdbx_description
1 polymer ?
#
loop_
_entity_poly.entity_id
_entity_poly.type
_entity_poly.pdbx_seq_one_letter_code
_entity_poly.pdbx_strand_id
1 'polypeptide(L)'
;MLESAINYRRAFNSFSLHDTNYMWCPSEDEWNRAEIICDFLRPFNNITKLIYGSSYPTSNLYLGEIWTIECLLNSIFTNEDLIIQQMAHNMKAKFEKYWSEYTMVLAFGAILDPSKKLEFVQCLYEEVDPFYVEKVKQIKINLYRLYDEYVNKDDQSNESHSQVQASSSLGGGKGKKFQVPLYQARVS
;
A
#
# COMPACT_ATOMS: atom_id res chain seq x y z
N MET A 1 -19.91 13.99 4.89
CA MET A 1 -21.21 14.20 4.21
C MET A 1 -22.23 13.17 4.65
N LEU A 2 -22.03 11.87 4.40
CA LEU A 2 -22.93 10.80 4.88
C LEU A 2 -23.09 10.80 6.41
N GLU A 3 -21.98 10.78 7.14
CA GLU A 3 -21.95 10.89 8.61
C GLU A 3 -22.77 12.08 9.12
N SER A 4 -22.62 13.25 8.47
CA SER A 4 -23.38 14.45 8.80
C SER A 4 -24.87 14.28 8.49
N ALA A 5 -25.22 13.73 7.33
CA ALA A 5 -26.61 13.53 6.90
C ALA A 5 -27.37 12.58 7.84
N ILE A 6 -26.72 11.51 8.31
CA ILE A 6 -27.27 10.54 9.26
C ILE A 6 -27.70 11.24 10.57
N ASN A 7 -26.89 12.19 11.07
CA ASN A 7 -27.25 12.96 12.27
C ASN A 7 -28.53 13.79 12.11
N TYR A 8 -28.91 14.14 10.87
CA TYR A 8 -30.13 14.90 10.56
C TYR A 8 -31.32 14.02 10.19
N ARG A 9 -31.24 12.70 10.33
CA ARG A 9 -32.33 11.76 10.03
C ARG A 9 -33.69 12.17 10.61
N ARG A 10 -33.71 12.62 11.88
CA ARG A 10 -34.94 13.13 12.53
C ARG A 10 -35.47 14.41 11.88
N ALA A 11 -34.59 15.29 11.41
CA ALA A 11 -34.98 16.52 10.73
C ALA A 11 -35.61 16.20 9.36
N PHE A 12 -35.05 15.25 8.60
CA PHE A 12 -35.65 14.78 7.35
C PHE A 12 -37.04 14.18 7.56
N ASN A 13 -37.20 13.33 8.57
CA ASN A 13 -38.49 12.73 8.92
C ASN A 13 -39.50 13.78 9.41
N SER A 14 -39.06 14.78 10.18
CA SER A 14 -39.94 15.88 10.61
C SER A 14 -40.37 16.73 9.41
N PHE A 15 -39.47 16.98 8.47
CA PHE A 15 -39.75 17.80 7.30
C PHE A 15 -40.76 17.12 6.36
N SER A 16 -40.67 15.80 6.17
CA SER A 16 -41.65 15.04 5.37
C SER A 16 -43.06 15.02 5.96
N LEU A 17 -43.19 15.17 7.27
CA LEU A 17 -44.50 15.32 7.93
C LEU A 17 -45.14 16.69 7.71
N HIS A 18 -44.33 17.74 7.52
CA HIS A 18 -44.80 19.12 7.41
C HIS A 18 -44.97 19.60 5.97
N ASP A 19 -44.14 19.13 5.04
CA ASP A 19 -44.23 19.45 3.63
C ASP A 19 -44.70 18.22 2.83
N THR A 20 -45.97 18.22 2.45
CA THR A 20 -46.57 17.13 1.66
C THR A 20 -45.97 16.99 0.26
N ASN A 21 -45.22 17.99 -0.22
CA ASN A 21 -44.51 17.92 -1.50
C ASN A 21 -43.09 17.35 -1.38
N TYR A 22 -42.62 17.06 -0.15
CA TYR A 22 -41.28 16.54 0.07
C TYR A 22 -41.21 15.03 -0.20
N MET A 23 -40.70 14.67 -1.38
CA MET A 23 -40.63 13.27 -1.85
C MET A 23 -39.24 12.62 -1.64
N TRP A 24 -38.27 13.33 -1.07
CA TRP A 24 -36.87 12.89 -1.00
C TRP A 24 -36.45 12.36 0.38
N CYS A 25 -37.41 12.08 1.25
CA CYS A 25 -37.14 11.52 2.57
C CYS A 25 -36.63 10.07 2.39
N PRO A 26 -35.39 9.75 2.81
CA PRO A 26 -34.94 8.37 2.74
C PRO A 26 -35.78 7.47 3.65
N SER A 27 -36.03 6.26 3.18
CA SER A 27 -36.68 5.19 3.92
C SER A 27 -35.79 4.66 5.05
N GLU A 28 -36.39 3.92 5.98
CA GLU A 28 -35.68 3.25 7.06
C GLU A 28 -34.53 2.36 6.55
N ASP A 29 -34.78 1.59 5.49
CA ASP A 29 -33.77 0.72 4.88
C ASP A 29 -32.65 1.50 4.20
N GLU A 30 -32.95 2.66 3.60
CA GLU A 30 -31.94 3.54 3.02
C GLU A 30 -31.06 4.19 4.09
N TRP A 31 -31.64 4.55 5.25
CA TRP A 31 -30.85 5.03 6.39
C TRP A 31 -29.95 3.93 6.95
N ASN A 32 -30.47 2.71 7.10
CA ASN A 32 -29.68 1.56 7.57
C ASN A 32 -28.52 1.26 6.62
N ARG A 33 -28.76 1.27 5.30
CA ARG A 33 -27.69 1.16 4.30
C ARG A 33 -26.68 2.31 4.40
N ALA A 34 -27.15 3.55 4.57
CA ALA A 34 -26.27 4.70 4.69
C ALA A 34 -25.33 4.61 5.90
N GLU A 35 -25.81 4.10 7.03
CA GLU A 35 -24.99 3.84 8.22
C GLU A 35 -23.90 2.79 7.93
N ILE A 36 -24.28 1.65 7.33
CA ILE A 36 -23.31 0.59 6.96
C ILE A 36 -22.26 1.13 5.98
N ILE A 37 -22.68 1.86 4.94
CA ILE A 37 -21.79 2.46 3.95
C ILE A 37 -20.87 3.49 4.62
N CYS A 38 -21.39 4.32 5.53
CA CYS A 38 -20.62 5.33 6.23
C CYS A 38 -19.51 4.69 7.09
N ASP A 39 -19.82 3.61 7.80
CA ASP A 39 -18.85 2.89 8.61
C ASP A 39 -17.82 2.17 7.75
N PHE A 40 -18.25 1.55 6.65
CA PHE A 40 -17.35 0.93 5.68
C PHE A 40 -16.37 1.92 5.04
N LEU A 41 -16.82 3.13 4.72
CA LEU A 41 -15.99 4.17 4.08
C LEU A 41 -15.08 4.91 5.07
N ARG A 42 -15.31 4.78 6.38
CA ARG A 42 -14.55 5.52 7.41
C ARG A 42 -13.06 5.16 7.40
N PRO A 43 -12.63 3.88 7.36
CA PRO A 43 -11.22 3.54 7.21
C PRO A 43 -10.59 4.12 5.95
N PHE A 44 -11.27 4.11 4.80
CA PHE A 44 -10.76 4.68 3.56
C PHE A 44 -10.44 6.18 3.71
N ASN A 45 -11.31 6.93 4.38
CA ASN A 45 -11.08 8.34 4.66
C ASN A 45 -9.85 8.55 5.56
N ASN A 46 -9.67 7.70 6.58
CA ASN A 46 -8.51 7.78 7.48
C ASN A 46 -7.20 7.47 6.73
N ILE A 47 -7.20 6.39 5.95
CA ILE A 47 -6.08 5.99 5.10
C ILE A 47 -5.73 7.09 4.10
N THR A 48 -6.75 7.67 3.47
CA THR A 48 -6.57 8.79 2.54
C THR A 48 -5.88 9.95 3.24
N LYS A 49 -6.36 10.39 4.41
CA LYS A 49 -5.72 11.47 5.19
C LYS A 49 -4.28 11.15 5.57
N LEU A 50 -3.99 9.89 5.94
CA LEU A 50 -2.64 9.44 6.26
C LEU A 50 -1.72 9.55 5.04
N ILE A 51 -2.20 9.13 3.87
CA ILE A 51 -1.46 9.16 2.61
C ILE A 51 -1.27 10.59 2.07
N TYR A 52 -2.24 11.48 2.28
CA TYR A 52 -2.14 12.89 1.87
C TYR A 52 -1.23 13.74 2.79
N GLY A 53 -0.69 13.16 3.86
CA GLY A 53 0.27 13.84 4.72
C GLY A 53 1.54 14.23 3.96
N SER A 54 2.05 15.45 4.22
CA SER A 54 3.26 15.97 3.58
C SER A 54 4.43 16.19 4.54
N SER A 55 4.24 15.94 5.84
CA SER A 55 5.24 16.16 6.88
C SER A 55 6.14 14.94 7.14
N TYR A 56 5.92 13.83 6.43
CA TYR A 56 6.68 12.59 6.55
C TYR A 56 6.71 11.84 5.22
N PRO A 57 7.69 10.94 5.00
CA PRO A 57 7.66 10.02 3.87
C PRO A 57 6.40 9.16 3.94
N THR A 58 5.59 9.16 2.89
CA THR A 58 4.36 8.37 2.81
C THR A 58 4.56 7.07 2.03
N SER A 59 5.55 7.02 1.13
CA SER A 59 5.83 5.91 0.19
C SER A 59 5.94 4.55 0.88
N ASN A 60 6.55 4.50 2.06
CA ASN A 60 6.74 3.32 2.89
C ASN A 60 5.46 2.82 3.57
N LEU A 61 4.43 3.66 3.68
CA LEU A 61 3.14 3.31 4.29
C LEU A 61 2.16 2.74 3.25
N TYR A 62 2.23 3.25 2.01
CA TYR A 62 1.24 2.92 0.97
C TYR A 62 0.94 1.43 0.83
N LEU A 63 1.96 0.56 0.81
CA LEU A 63 1.70 -0.87 0.59
C LEU A 63 0.80 -1.47 1.68
N GLY A 64 1.07 -1.16 2.95
CA GLY A 64 0.25 -1.65 4.08
C GLY A 64 -1.14 -1.00 4.13
N GLU A 65 -1.25 0.25 3.71
CA GLU A 65 -2.54 0.94 3.66
C GLU A 65 -3.42 0.43 2.51
N ILE A 66 -2.83 0.20 1.33
CA ILE A 66 -3.51 -0.41 0.16
C ILE A 66 -3.95 -1.83 0.50
N TRP A 67 -3.10 -2.57 1.20
CA TRP A 67 -3.44 -3.87 1.75
C TRP A 67 -4.68 -3.81 2.65
N THR A 68 -4.70 -2.87 3.60
CA THR A 68 -5.84 -2.68 4.50
C THR A 68 -7.13 -2.39 3.72
N ILE A 69 -7.05 -1.58 2.66
CA ILE A 69 -8.18 -1.32 1.76
C ILE A 69 -8.67 -2.61 1.08
N GLU A 70 -7.75 -3.45 0.59
CA GLU A 70 -8.09 -4.72 -0.05
C GLU A 70 -8.82 -5.67 0.91
N CYS A 71 -8.35 -5.79 2.15
CA CYS A 71 -9.03 -6.57 3.18
C CYS A 71 -10.43 -6.03 3.49
N LEU A 72 -10.59 -4.71 3.58
CA LEU A 72 -11.89 -4.07 3.82
C LEU A 72 -12.86 -4.32 2.67
N LEU A 73 -12.40 -4.19 1.41
CA LEU A 73 -13.22 -4.51 0.24
C LEU A 73 -13.66 -5.97 0.25
N ASN A 74 -12.77 -6.88 0.64
CA ASN A 74 -13.08 -8.29 0.70
C ASN A 74 -14.07 -8.64 1.83
N SER A 75 -13.98 -7.95 2.98
CA SER A 75 -14.87 -8.21 4.12
C SER A 75 -16.31 -7.78 3.87
N ILE A 76 -16.55 -6.73 3.08
CA ILE A 76 -17.91 -6.26 2.82
C ILE A 76 -18.67 -7.15 1.80
N PHE A 77 -17.99 -8.03 1.07
CA PHE A 77 -18.65 -9.00 0.18
C PHE A 77 -19.52 -10.00 0.96
N THR A 78 -19.26 -10.22 2.25
CA THR A 78 -20.08 -11.11 3.09
C THR A 78 -21.35 -10.44 3.63
N ASN A 79 -21.62 -9.17 3.26
CA ASN A 79 -22.82 -8.47 3.68
C ASN A 79 -24.08 -9.07 3.01
N GLU A 80 -25.22 -9.09 3.68
CA GLU A 80 -26.46 -9.67 3.14
C GLU A 80 -27.16 -8.76 2.10
N ASP A 81 -26.93 -7.44 2.15
CA ASP A 81 -27.58 -6.49 1.25
C ASP A 81 -26.90 -6.47 -0.13
N LEU A 82 -27.66 -6.89 -1.15
CA LEU A 82 -27.20 -6.96 -2.54
C LEU A 82 -26.75 -5.61 -3.13
N ILE A 83 -27.33 -4.50 -2.66
CA ILE A 83 -26.94 -3.16 -3.11
C ILE A 83 -25.55 -2.82 -2.57
N ILE A 84 -25.29 -3.17 -1.31
CA ILE A 84 -23.98 -2.97 -0.68
C ILE A 84 -22.94 -3.87 -1.34
N GLN A 85 -23.27 -5.15 -1.61
CA GLN A 85 -22.39 -6.04 -2.36
C GLN A 85 -22.07 -5.50 -3.75
N GLN A 86 -23.07 -5.00 -4.49
CA GLN A 86 -22.86 -4.43 -5.82
C GLN A 86 -21.97 -3.19 -5.78
N MET A 87 -22.14 -2.34 -4.76
CA MET A 87 -21.24 -1.20 -4.52
C MET A 87 -19.81 -1.69 -4.26
N ALA A 88 -19.62 -2.70 -3.42
CA ALA A 88 -18.31 -3.29 -3.13
C ALA A 88 -17.65 -3.84 -4.39
N HIS A 89 -18.38 -4.55 -5.25
CA HIS A 89 -17.87 -5.04 -6.54
C HIS A 89 -17.38 -3.89 -7.42
N ASN A 90 -18.17 -2.83 -7.54
CA ASN A 90 -17.81 -1.65 -8.33
C ASN A 90 -16.57 -0.94 -7.76
N MET A 91 -16.43 -0.88 -6.44
CA MET A 91 -15.26 -0.31 -5.78
C MET A 91 -14.02 -1.18 -5.94
N LYS A 92 -14.15 -2.50 -5.81
CA LYS A 92 -13.06 -3.47 -6.01
C LYS A 92 -12.54 -3.44 -7.44
N ALA A 93 -13.41 -3.40 -8.43
CA ALA A 93 -13.00 -3.29 -9.84
C ALA A 93 -12.19 -2.02 -10.11
N LYS A 94 -12.58 -0.88 -9.51
CA LYS A 94 -11.80 0.36 -9.60
C LYS A 94 -10.46 0.24 -8.88
N PHE A 95 -10.44 -0.38 -7.71
CA PHE A 95 -9.23 -0.62 -6.94
C PHE A 95 -8.22 -1.46 -7.73
N GLU A 96 -8.63 -2.63 -8.25
CA GLU A 96 -7.76 -3.54 -9.00
C GLU A 96 -7.19 -2.90 -10.27
N LYS A 97 -7.98 -2.05 -10.95
CA LYS A 97 -7.53 -1.30 -12.14
C LYS A 97 -6.30 -0.42 -11.85
N TYR A 98 -6.21 0.18 -10.67
CA TYR A 98 -5.13 1.11 -10.36
C TYR A 98 -3.97 0.48 -9.59
N TRP A 99 -4.17 -0.59 -8.83
CA TRP A 99 -3.14 -1.09 -7.91
C TRP A 99 -2.39 -2.34 -8.39
N SER A 100 -2.91 -3.02 -9.42
CA SER A 100 -2.26 -4.19 -10.02
C SER A 100 -0.94 -3.86 -10.74
N GLU A 101 -0.80 -2.65 -11.29
CA GLU A 101 0.39 -2.22 -12.02
C GLU A 101 1.51 -1.65 -11.12
N TYR A 102 1.13 -1.04 -9.98
CA TYR A 102 2.06 -0.27 -9.15
C TYR A 102 2.62 -1.06 -7.96
N THR A 103 2.25 -2.33 -7.82
CA THR A 103 2.54 -3.13 -6.62
C THR A 103 4.05 -3.29 -6.36
N MET A 104 4.88 -3.34 -7.41
CA MET A 104 6.33 -3.49 -7.26
C MET A 104 7.01 -2.23 -6.70
N VAL A 105 6.66 -1.04 -7.19
CA VAL A 105 7.24 0.23 -6.70
C VAL A 105 6.83 0.47 -5.25
N LEU A 106 5.59 0.14 -4.91
CA LEU A 106 5.07 0.22 -3.55
C LEU A 106 5.78 -0.76 -2.61
N ALA A 107 6.07 -1.97 -3.09
CA ALA A 107 6.88 -2.94 -2.36
C ALA A 107 8.29 -2.44 -2.07
N PHE A 108 8.94 -1.78 -3.03
CA PHE A 108 10.24 -1.14 -2.78
C PHE A 108 10.15 -0.01 -1.77
N GLY A 109 9.14 0.85 -1.87
CA GLY A 109 8.89 1.89 -0.87
C GLY A 109 8.79 1.31 0.55
N ALA A 110 8.10 0.17 0.70
CA ALA A 110 8.01 -0.52 1.98
C ALA A 110 9.33 -1.20 2.40
N ILE A 111 10.06 -1.86 1.51
CA ILE A 111 11.31 -2.59 1.84
C ILE A 111 12.45 -1.65 2.19
N LEU A 112 12.52 -0.48 1.55
CA LEU A 112 13.57 0.51 1.77
C LEU A 112 13.39 1.30 3.08
N ASP A 113 12.25 1.14 3.75
CA ASP A 113 12.03 1.65 5.10
C ASP A 113 12.80 0.78 6.10
N PRO A 114 13.79 1.31 6.84
CA PRO A 114 14.59 0.53 7.79
C PRO A 114 13.78 -0.18 8.88
N SER A 115 12.57 0.32 9.18
CA SER A 115 11.67 -0.27 10.18
C SER A 115 10.88 -1.47 9.64
N LYS A 116 10.82 -1.64 8.31
CA LYS A 116 10.11 -2.73 7.64
C LYS A 116 11.14 -3.63 6.97
N LYS A 117 10.83 -4.92 6.90
CA LYS A 117 11.71 -5.90 6.26
C LYS A 117 11.02 -6.58 5.09
N LEU A 118 11.79 -7.32 4.29
CA LEU A 118 11.24 -8.11 3.18
C LEU A 118 10.16 -9.08 3.66
N GLU A 119 10.28 -9.58 4.88
CA GLU A 119 9.30 -10.46 5.52
C GLU A 119 7.92 -9.80 5.69
N PHE A 120 7.87 -8.47 5.91
CA PHE A 120 6.61 -7.73 5.96
C PHE A 120 5.89 -7.81 4.62
N VAL A 121 6.60 -7.53 3.51
CA VAL A 121 6.03 -7.62 2.17
C VAL A 121 5.61 -9.05 1.85
N GLN A 122 6.42 -10.05 2.21
CA GLN A 122 6.05 -11.45 1.99
C GLN A 122 4.76 -11.83 2.71
N CYS A 123 4.62 -11.43 3.98
CA CYS A 123 3.42 -11.68 4.78
C CYS A 123 2.18 -11.08 4.14
N LEU A 124 2.27 -9.84 3.62
CA LEU A 124 1.15 -9.23 2.91
C LEU A 124 0.76 -10.08 1.70
N TYR A 125 1.68 -10.36 0.78
CA TYR A 125 1.29 -11.09 -0.44
C TYR A 125 0.75 -12.51 -0.16
N GLU A 126 1.21 -13.18 0.90
CA GLU A 126 0.75 -14.52 1.28
C GLU A 126 -0.74 -14.59 1.60
N GLU A 127 -1.35 -13.56 2.20
CA GLU A 127 -2.77 -13.66 2.60
C GLU A 127 -3.76 -13.45 1.43
N VAL A 128 -3.32 -12.91 0.28
CA VAL A 128 -4.23 -12.54 -0.83
C VAL A 128 -3.93 -13.30 -2.12
N ASP A 129 -2.67 -13.60 -2.41
CA ASP A 129 -2.30 -14.17 -3.70
C ASP A 129 -1.84 -15.62 -3.58
N PRO A 130 -2.57 -16.60 -4.16
CA PRO A 130 -2.10 -17.98 -4.25
C PRO A 130 -0.75 -18.12 -4.97
N PHE A 131 -0.37 -17.13 -5.79
CA PHE A 131 0.89 -17.07 -6.53
C PHE A 131 1.92 -16.11 -5.92
N TYR A 132 1.77 -15.76 -4.63
CA TYR A 132 2.63 -14.81 -3.92
C TYR A 132 4.13 -15.13 -4.06
N VAL A 133 4.48 -16.42 -4.08
CA VAL A 133 5.88 -16.89 -4.13
C VAL A 133 6.63 -16.30 -5.33
N GLU A 134 6.00 -16.31 -6.50
CA GLU A 134 6.65 -15.81 -7.72
C GLU A 134 6.74 -14.27 -7.71
N LYS A 135 5.72 -13.57 -7.19
CA LYS A 135 5.75 -12.11 -7.06
C LYS A 135 6.83 -11.64 -6.07
N VAL A 136 6.92 -12.28 -4.90
CA VAL A 136 7.96 -11.97 -3.89
C VAL A 136 9.35 -12.26 -4.45
N LYS A 137 9.51 -13.35 -5.21
CA LYS A 137 10.77 -13.67 -5.89
C LYS A 137 11.15 -12.61 -6.93
N GLN A 138 10.19 -12.13 -7.74
CA GLN A 138 10.43 -11.05 -8.70
C GLN A 138 10.82 -9.74 -8.01
N ILE A 139 10.15 -9.38 -6.91
CA ILE A 139 10.50 -8.21 -6.08
C ILE A 139 11.94 -8.35 -5.59
N LYS A 140 12.32 -9.52 -5.05
CA LYS A 140 13.67 -9.79 -4.55
C LYS A 140 14.73 -9.67 -5.64
N ILE A 141 14.49 -10.25 -6.83
CA ILE A 141 15.41 -10.15 -7.99
C ILE A 141 15.61 -8.70 -8.39
N ASN A 142 14.52 -7.94 -8.54
CA ASN A 142 14.59 -6.55 -8.97
C ASN A 142 15.23 -5.64 -7.91
N LEU A 143 15.04 -5.95 -6.62
CA LEU A 143 15.70 -5.24 -5.52
C LEU A 143 17.22 -5.43 -5.55
N TYR A 144 17.69 -6.66 -5.73
CA TYR A 144 19.14 -6.91 -5.85
C TYR A 144 19.72 -6.31 -7.13
N ARG A 145 18.99 -6.36 -8.26
CA ARG A 145 19.43 -5.67 -9.48
C ARG A 145 19.59 -4.17 -9.25
N LEU A 146 18.65 -3.54 -8.54
CA LEU A 146 18.74 -2.11 -8.18
C LEU A 146 19.96 -1.84 -7.28
N TYR A 147 20.22 -2.72 -6.31
CA TYR A 147 21.40 -2.63 -5.44
C TYR A 147 22.71 -2.77 -6.23
N ASP A 148 22.81 -3.77 -7.12
CA ASP A 148 24.00 -3.99 -7.94
C ASP A 148 24.26 -2.78 -8.86
N GLU A 149 23.23 -2.20 -9.47
CA GLU A 149 23.36 -0.97 -10.24
C GLU A 149 23.84 0.22 -9.41
N TYR A 150 23.40 0.32 -8.15
CA TYR A 150 23.87 1.36 -7.23
C TYR A 150 25.35 1.19 -6.88
N VAL A 151 25.77 -0.02 -6.50
CA VAL A 151 27.17 -0.33 -6.16
C VAL A 151 28.11 -0.10 -7.34
N ASN A 152 27.73 -0.57 -8.54
CA ASN A 152 28.55 -0.42 -9.74
C ASN A 152 28.73 1.06 -10.17
N LYS A 153 27.78 1.95 -9.83
CA LYS A 153 27.91 3.41 -10.07
C LYS A 153 28.87 4.06 -9.09
N ASP A 154 28.90 3.61 -7.84
CA ASP A 154 29.81 4.10 -6.82
C ASP A 154 31.27 3.76 -7.18
N ASP A 155 31.50 2.55 -7.71
CA ASP A 155 32.82 2.12 -8.21
C ASP A 155 33.33 2.98 -9.38
N GLN A 156 32.46 3.36 -10.33
CA GLN A 156 32.84 4.24 -11.46
C GLN A 156 33.12 5.70 -11.03
N SER A 157 32.47 6.17 -9.96
CA SER A 157 32.71 7.51 -9.41
C SER A 157 34.02 7.60 -8.60
N ASN A 158 34.46 6.50 -7.99
CA ASN A 158 35.74 6.41 -7.29
C ASN A 158 36.95 6.26 -8.24
N GLU A 159 36.77 5.69 -9.43
CA GLU A 159 37.82 5.68 -10.46
C GLU A 159 38.10 7.07 -11.04
N SER A 160 37.10 7.96 -11.07
CA SER A 160 37.25 9.33 -11.58
C SER A 160 37.79 10.34 -10.55
N HIS A 161 37.82 9.99 -9.26
CA HIS A 161 38.46 10.81 -8.21
C HIS A 161 39.94 10.47 -7.93
N SER A 162 40.49 9.46 -8.61
CA SER A 162 41.87 8.96 -8.40
C SER A 162 42.91 9.56 -9.37
N GLN A 163 42.64 10.73 -9.96
CA GLN A 163 43.65 11.53 -10.68
C GLN A 163 43.94 12.84 -9.95
N VAL A 164 44.50 12.76 -8.74
CA VAL A 164 45.39 13.82 -8.24
C VAL A 164 46.70 13.18 -7.81
N GLN A 165 47.68 13.38 -8.69
CA GLN A 165 49.13 13.29 -8.55
C GLN A 165 49.72 12.44 -7.41
N ALA A 166 50.45 11.40 -7.83
CA ALA A 166 51.40 10.68 -7.01
C ALA A 166 52.50 11.62 -6.46
N SER A 167 52.65 11.63 -5.14
CA SER A 167 53.96 11.78 -4.51
C SER A 167 54.06 10.82 -3.32
N SER A 168 55.04 9.94 -3.43
CA SER A 168 55.48 8.87 -2.54
C SER A 168 55.40 9.10 -1.03
N SER A 169 54.92 8.09 -0.29
CA SER A 169 55.64 7.53 0.87
C SER A 169 55.03 6.20 1.32
N LEU A 170 55.90 5.27 1.70
CA LEU A 170 55.62 3.91 2.17
C LEU A 170 54.66 3.84 3.37
N GLY A 171 53.81 2.83 3.40
CA GLY A 171 53.05 2.44 4.59
C GLY A 171 52.10 1.27 4.31
N GLY A 172 52.52 0.05 4.66
CA GLY A 172 51.72 -1.15 4.47
C GLY A 172 50.49 -1.22 5.37
N GLY A 173 49.37 -1.68 4.81
CA GLY A 173 48.16 -2.03 5.54
C GLY A 173 47.28 -2.97 4.72
N LYS A 174 47.24 -4.26 5.09
CA LYS A 174 46.39 -5.28 4.45
C LYS A 174 44.92 -5.01 4.75
N GLY A 175 44.16 -4.50 3.77
CA GLY A 175 42.69 -4.52 3.79
C GLY A 175 42.18 -5.91 3.42
N LYS A 176 41.53 -6.60 4.37
CA LYS A 176 40.85 -7.89 4.11
C LYS A 176 39.60 -7.63 3.26
N LYS A 177 39.54 -8.20 2.06
CA LYS A 177 38.31 -8.29 1.26
C LYS A 177 37.30 -9.16 2.03
N PHE A 178 36.13 -8.62 2.31
CA PHE A 178 35.00 -9.40 2.80
C PHE A 178 34.40 -10.18 1.62
N GLN A 179 34.59 -11.50 1.63
CA GLN A 179 33.98 -12.41 0.67
C GLN A 179 32.57 -12.75 1.17
N VAL A 180 31.52 -12.32 0.46
CA VAL A 180 30.15 -12.77 0.74
C VAL A 180 29.98 -14.16 0.12
N PRO A 181 29.55 -15.20 0.88
CA PRO A 181 29.38 -16.54 0.33
C PRO A 181 28.17 -16.60 -0.61
N LEU A 182 28.38 -17.15 -1.81
CA LEU A 182 27.31 -17.55 -2.73
C LEU A 182 26.45 -18.62 -2.06
N TYR A 183 25.20 -18.28 -1.73
CA TYR A 183 24.21 -19.26 -1.29
C TYR A 183 23.78 -20.12 -2.49
N GLN A 184 24.28 -21.36 -2.55
CA GLN A 184 23.73 -22.39 -3.41
C GLN A 184 22.39 -22.86 -2.84
N ALA A 185 21.31 -22.66 -3.59
CA ALA A 185 20.03 -23.26 -3.31
C ALA A 185 20.14 -24.78 -3.49
N ARG A 186 20.01 -25.53 -2.39
CA ARG A 186 19.84 -26.98 -2.42
C ARG A 186 18.36 -27.27 -2.25
N VAL A 187 17.75 -27.76 -3.33
CA VAL A 187 16.41 -28.35 -3.31
C VAL A 187 16.54 -29.74 -2.70
N SER A 188 15.71 -30.04 -1.72
CA SER A 188 15.34 -31.39 -1.29
C SER A 188 13.89 -31.34 -0.85
#